data_AF-A0A959VRJ9-F1
#
_entry.id   AF-A0A959VRJ9-F1
#
_cell.length_a   1.000
_cell.length_b   1.000
_cell.length_c   1.000
_cell.angle_alpha   90.00
_cell.angle_beta   90.00
_cell.angle_gamma   90.00
#
_symmetry.space_group_name_H-M   'P 1'
#
loop_
_entity.id
_entity.type
_entity.pdbx_description
1 polymer ?
#
loop_
_entity_poly.entity_id
_entity_poly.type
_entity_poly.pdbx_seq_one_letter_code
_entity_poly.pdbx_strand_id
1 'polypeptide(L)' 'MKTRVLVLGAGFGGLELSTMLAEELGDQVEVTLVDRNDSFAFGYSKLDMMFRGASLESVSLPYSKVVKPGVT' A
#
# COMPACT_ATOMS: atom_id res chain seq x y z
N MET A 1 18.77 -15.95 -10.23
CA MET A 1 17.87 -14.99 -10.91
C MET A 1 16.88 -14.51 -9.88
N LYS A 2 16.59 -13.21 -9.84
CA LYS A 2 15.62 -12.62 -8.90
C LYS A 2 14.23 -12.61 -9.54
N THR A 3 13.21 -13.12 -8.84
CA THR A 3 11.83 -13.16 -9.34
C THR A 3 11.23 -11.76 -9.27
N ARG A 4 10.60 -11.28 -10.35
CA ARG A 4 9.98 -9.95 -10.40
C ARG A 4 8.46 -10.09 -10.32
N VAL A 5 7.85 -9.43 -9.34
CA VAL A 5 6.41 -9.51 -9.09
C VAL A 5 5.82 -8.11 -9.21
N LEU A 6 4.83 -7.95 -10.08
CA LEU A 6 4.03 -6.74 -10.22
C LEU A 6 2.68 -6.94 -9.55
N VAL A 7 2.37 -6.10 -8.58
CA VAL A 7 1.07 -6.06 -7.90
C VAL A 7 0.31 -4.81 -8.37
N LEU A 8 -0.92 -5.01 -8.86
CA LEU A 8 -1.78 -3.93 -9.35
C LEU A 8 -2.91 -3.66 -8.35
N GLY A 9 -2.85 -2.50 -7.71
CA GLY A 9 -3.79 -2.02 -6.69
C GLY A 9 -3.18 -2.08 -5.29
N ALA A 10 -2.95 -0.92 -4.69
CA ALA A 10 -2.46 -0.75 -3.30
C ALA A 10 -3.62 -0.48 -2.32
N GLY A 11 -4.70 -1.23 -2.47
CA GLY A 11 -5.67 -1.43 -1.40
C GLY A 11 -5.09 -2.32 -0.29
N PHE A 12 -5.92 -2.75 0.66
CA PHE A 12 -5.47 -3.58 1.78
C PHE A 12 -4.73 -4.85 1.33
N GLY A 13 -5.33 -5.63 0.41
CA GLY A 13 -4.75 -6.89 -0.05
C GLY A 13 -3.44 -6.72 -0.83
N GLY A 14 -3.32 -5.67 -1.66
CA GLY A 14 -2.09 -5.44 -2.42
C GLY A 14 -0.94 -4.95 -1.55
N LEU A 15 -1.24 -4.13 -0.54
CA LEU A 15 -0.25 -3.70 0.46
C LEU A 15 0.23 -4.88 1.31
N GLU A 16 -0.69 -5.73 1.79
CA GLU A 16 -0.35 -6.89 2.60
C GLU A 16 0.46 -7.92 1.81
N LEU A 17 0.00 -8.27 0.60
CA LEU A 17 0.71 -9.20 -0.27
C LEU A 17 2.13 -8.73 -0.58
N SER A 18 2.29 -7.44 -0.91
CA SER A 18 3.61 -6.87 -1.22
C SER A 18 4.54 -6.93 -0.01
N THR A 19 3.99 -6.69 1.19
CA THR A 19 4.75 -6.76 2.45
C THR A 19 5.18 -8.19 2.75
N MET A 20 4.25 -9.15 2.68
CA MET A 20 4.55 -10.57 2.90
C MET A 20 5.62 -11.08 1.93
N LEU A 21 5.50 -10.76 0.63
CA LEU A 21 6.49 -11.19 -0.36
C LEU A 21 7.88 -10.63 -0.05
N ALA A 22 7.98 -9.34 0.30
CA ALA A 22 9.26 -8.72 0.63
C ALA A 22 9.87 -9.30 1.93
N GLU A 23 9.05 -9.57 2.95
CA GLU A 23 9.52 -10.08 4.24
C GLU A 23 9.88 -11.58 4.19
N GLU A 24 9.06 -12.41 3.52
CA GLU A 24 9.25 -13.86 3.49
C GLU A 24 10.32 -14.31 2.49
N LEU A 25 10.44 -13.63 1.34
CA LEU A 25 11.35 -14.02 0.27
C LEU A 25 12.60 -13.15 0.16
N GLY A 26 12.60 -11.97 0.78
CA GLY A 26 13.77 -11.10 0.88
C GLY A 26 14.40 -10.78 -0.48
N ASP A 27 15.69 -11.06 -0.62
CA ASP A 27 16.48 -10.76 -1.82
C ASP A 27 16.14 -11.63 -3.04
N GLN A 28 15.34 -12.69 -2.85
CA GLN A 28 14.89 -13.57 -3.92
C GLN A 28 13.79 -12.93 -4.80
N VAL A 29 13.11 -11.89 -4.29
CA VAL A 29 12.00 -11.21 -4.99
C VAL A 29 12.21 -9.70 -5.10
N GLU A 30 11.81 -9.13 -6.23
CA GLU A 30 11.64 -7.70 -6.44
C GLU A 30 10.15 -7.41 -6.63
N VAL A 31 9.56 -6.67 -5.71
CA VAL A 31 8.12 -6.36 -5.73
C VAL A 31 7.93 -4.93 -6.22
N THR A 32 7.13 -4.75 -7.26
CA THR A 32 6.64 -3.45 -7.71
C THR A 32 5.15 -3.36 -7.42
N LEU A 33 4.73 -2.34 -6.67
CA LEU A 33 3.33 -2.10 -6.35
C LEU A 33 2.83 -0.84 -7.07
N VAL A 34 1.82 -0.98 -7.93
CA VAL A 34 1.25 0.13 -8.68
C VAL A 34 -0.19 0.37 -8.26
N ASP A 35 -0.49 1.60 -7.84
CA ASP A 35 -1.86 2.07 -7.62
C ASP A 35 -2.14 3.32 -8.44
N ARG A 36 -3.43 3.60 -8.67
CA ARG A 36 -3.87 4.81 -9.35
C ARG A 36 -3.77 6.05 -8.46
N ASN A 37 -3.75 5.86 -7.14
CA ASN A 37 -3.63 6.91 -6.14
C ASN A 37 -2.20 6.91 -5.56
N ASP A 38 -1.85 8.01 -4.90
CA ASP A 38 -0.56 8.18 -4.20
C ASP A 38 -0.63 7.83 -2.70
N SER A 39 -1.82 7.51 -2.21
CA SER A 39 -2.12 7.29 -0.81
C SER A 39 -3.22 6.27 -0.59
N PHE A 40 -3.16 5.61 0.57
CA PHE A 40 -4.19 4.70 1.04
C PHE A 40 -5.10 5.41 2.05
N ALA A 41 -6.42 5.31 1.86
CA ALA A 41 -7.39 5.67 2.88
C ALA A 41 -8.05 4.39 3.39
N PHE A 42 -8.01 4.18 4.71
CA PHE A 42 -8.65 3.02 5.30
C PHE A 42 -10.16 3.09 5.09
N GLY A 43 -10.79 1.96 4.72
CA GLY A 43 -12.19 1.97 4.28
C GLY A 43 -13.16 2.59 5.30
N TYR A 44 -12.93 2.34 6.59
CA TYR A 44 -13.74 2.91 7.67
C TYR A 44 -13.57 4.42 7.85
N SER A 45 -12.45 5.01 7.43
CA SER A 45 -12.24 6.46 7.49
C SER A 45 -13.25 7.25 6.67
N LYS A 46 -13.90 6.62 5.68
CA LYS A 46 -15.00 7.22 4.92
C LYS A 46 -16.19 7.56 5.83
N LEU A 47 -16.42 6.81 6.90
CA LEU A 47 -17.46 7.13 7.88
C LEU A 47 -17.12 8.41 8.64
N ASP A 48 -15.85 8.60 9.01
CA ASP A 48 -15.41 9.83 9.68
C ASP A 48 -15.50 11.05 8.75
N MET A 49 -15.27 10.87 7.45
CA MET A 49 -15.50 11.93 6.47
C MET A 49 -16.99 12.28 6.35
N MET A 50 -17.87 11.28 6.22
CA MET A 50 -19.32 11.51 6.02
C MET A 50 -20.02 12.03 7.28
N PHE A 51 -19.62 11.56 8.46
CA PHE A 51 -20.39 11.78 9.70
C PHE A 51 -19.63 12.57 10.77
N ARG A 52 -18.32 12.79 10.63
CA ARG A 52 -17.50 13.51 11.62
C ARG A 52 -16.73 14.70 11.05
N GLY A 53 -16.89 15.00 9.75
CA GLY A 53 -16.24 16.13 9.10
C GLY A 53 -14.72 15.98 8.90
N ALA A 54 -14.20 14.74 8.92
CA ALA A 54 -12.80 14.50 8.62
C ALA A 54 -12.45 14.89 7.18
N SER A 55 -11.29 15.51 6.97
CA SER A 55 -10.79 15.84 5.63
C SER A 55 -10.12 14.63 4.98
N LEU A 56 -10.08 14.58 3.64
CA LEU A 56 -9.33 13.54 2.91
C LEU A 56 -7.87 13.48 3.34
N GLU A 57 -7.22 14.64 3.48
CA GLU A 57 -5.83 14.76 3.92
C GLU A 57 -5.62 14.10 5.30
N SER A 58 -6.56 14.28 6.24
CA SER A 58 -6.44 13.74 7.59
C SER A 58 -6.53 12.22 7.67
N VAL A 59 -7.08 11.56 6.63
CA VAL A 59 -7.29 10.11 6.59
C VAL A 59 -6.45 9.39 5.53
N SER A 60 -5.75 10.14 4.69
CA SER A 60 -4.84 9.59 3.68
C SER A 60 -3.48 9.24 4.28
N LEU A 61 -3.00 8.03 3.96
CA LEU A 61 -1.68 7.53 4.29
C LEU A 61 -0.83 7.49 3.00
N PRO A 62 0.06 8.46 2.76
CA PRO A 62 0.90 8.48 1.55
C PRO A 62 1.78 7.25 1.47
N TYR A 63 1.80 6.57 0.32
CA TYR A 63 2.61 5.36 0.14
C TYR A 63 4.11 5.61 0.35
N SER A 64 4.58 6.80 -0.03
CA SER A 64 5.97 7.26 0.17
C SER A 64 6.42 7.26 1.64
N LYS A 65 5.48 7.30 2.61
CA LYS A 65 5.78 7.27 4.04
C LYS A 65 5.72 5.87 4.65
N VAL A 66 5.17 4.88 3.95
CA VAL A 66 4.88 3.54 4.48
C VAL A 66 5.47 2.40 3.63
N VAL A 67 6.18 2.73 2.54
CA VAL A 67 6.82 1.73 1.69
C VAL A 67 7.84 0.89 2.47
N LYS A 68 7.83 -0.43 2.25
CA LYS A 68 8.71 -1.38 2.92
C LYS A 68 10.01 -1.58 2.13
N PRO A 69 11.13 -1.91 2.80
CA PRO A 69 12.34 -2.35 2.11
C PRO A 69 12.04 -3.53 1.17
N GLY A 70 12.51 -3.46 -0.07
CA GLY A 70 12.27 -4.50 -1.09
C GLY A 70 10.98 -4.32 -1.91
N VAL A 71 10.16 -3.33 -1.57
CA VAL A 71 9.01 -2.88 -2.38
C VAL A 71 9.34 -1.54 -3.03
N THR A 72 9.02 -1.40 -4.31
CA THR A 72 9.11 -0.14 -5.06
C THR A 72 7.75 0.30 -5.57
#